data_AF-A0A8D1XYG4-F1
#
_entry.id   AF-A0A8D1XYG4-F1
#
_cell.length_a   1.000
_cell.length_b   1.000
_cell.length_c   1.000
_cell.angle_alpha   90.00
_cell.angle_beta   90.00
_cell.angle_gamma   90.00
#
_symmetry.space_group_name_H-M   'P 1'
#
loop_
_entity.id
_entity.type
_entity.pdbx_description
1 polymer ?
#
loop_
_entity_poly.entity_id
_entity_poly.type
_entity_poly.pdbx_seq_one_letter_code
_entity_poly.pdbx_strand_id
1 'polypeptide(L)'
;MKPSGEDRAARAGGPWEECFEAAVQLALRAGQIIRKALSEEKRVSTKTSAVDLVTETDQAVEALILSELQERFPSHRFIAEEAAAAGAKCVLTPSPTWIVDPIDGTCNFVHRFPTVAVSIGFAVNQELEFGVIYHCTEERLYTGQRGRGAFCNGQQLQVSGETDLSKALVLTEIGPRRDPATLKLFLSNMERLLRTGAHGVRVIGSSTLALCHLASGAADAYYQFGLHCWDLAAATVIIREAGGIVMDTSGGPLDLMACRVVAAGTREMATLVAQALQTINYGRDDERPLTFMGLQTRKVLLTPLMHPARPFRVSNHNRSSRRGVTASSLQELLSKTLDALVIASRVVTLVLEEDGTVVDTEEFFQMLGDNTHFMVLEKGQKWTPAGTYIPAPQKPKRSGIARVTFDLYKLNPKDVIGCLNVKATMYEMYSVSYDIRCTGLKALLRSLLRFLSHTAQVTGQCLIYMGTYMLRMLADTEEQAVPGVCPRRGLTSG
;
A
#
# COMPACT_ATOMS: atom_id res chain seq x y z
N MET A 1 61.49 -16.64 -1.76
CA MET A 1 61.16 -16.92 -0.35
C MET A 1 59.91 -17.80 -0.36
N LYS A 2 60.01 -19.09 -0.02
CA LYS A 2 58.82 -19.97 0.07
C LYS A 2 58.06 -19.59 1.35
N PRO A 3 56.73 -19.47 1.36
CA PRO A 3 55.99 -19.18 2.58
C PRO A 3 56.17 -20.33 3.58
N SER A 4 56.32 -19.99 4.87
CA SER A 4 56.48 -20.93 5.99
C SER A 4 55.22 -21.77 6.18
N GLY A 5 55.35 -22.92 6.84
CA GLY A 5 54.24 -23.87 7.08
C GLY A 5 53.07 -23.30 7.89
N GLU A 6 53.27 -22.20 8.61
CA GLU A 6 52.22 -21.51 9.38
C GLU A 6 51.27 -20.70 8.47
N ASP A 7 51.77 -20.10 7.38
CA ASP A 7 50.94 -19.41 6.38
C ASP A 7 50.05 -20.37 5.56
N ARG A 8 50.42 -21.66 5.52
CA ARG A 8 49.58 -22.71 4.92
C ARG A 8 48.48 -23.20 5.87
N ALA A 9 48.69 -23.12 7.18
CA ALA A 9 47.69 -23.52 8.18
C ALA A 9 46.57 -22.49 8.33
N ALA A 10 46.85 -21.20 8.10
CA ALA A 10 45.85 -20.12 8.11
C ALA A 10 44.87 -20.16 6.90
N ARG A 11 45.14 -21.01 5.90
CA ARG A 11 44.27 -21.22 4.72
C ARG A 11 43.47 -22.51 4.76
N ALA A 12 43.40 -23.19 5.91
CA ALA A 12 42.41 -24.23 6.11
C ALA A 12 41.03 -23.55 6.18
N GLY A 13 40.27 -23.66 5.08
CA GLY A 13 38.91 -23.12 4.98
C GLY A 13 38.06 -23.50 6.19
N GLY A 14 37.15 -22.61 6.58
CA GLY A 14 36.24 -22.90 7.69
C GLY A 14 35.35 -24.11 7.37
N PRO A 15 34.59 -24.66 8.34
CA PRO A 15 33.72 -25.82 8.09
C PRO A 15 32.68 -25.57 6.98
N TRP A 16 32.41 -24.30 6.63
CA TRP A 16 31.43 -23.88 5.62
C TRP A 16 32.06 -23.20 4.40
N GLU A 17 33.38 -23.31 4.19
CA GLU A 17 34.06 -22.65 3.07
C GLU A 17 33.49 -23.07 1.71
N GLU A 18 33.28 -24.36 1.52
CA GLU A 18 32.72 -24.88 0.27
C GLU A 18 31.31 -24.34 0.00
N CYS A 19 30.50 -24.20 1.06
CA CYS A 19 29.17 -23.58 0.97
C CYS A 19 29.27 -22.09 0.61
N PHE A 20 30.21 -21.36 1.22
CA PHE A 20 30.44 -19.97 0.88
C PHE A 20 30.88 -19.77 -0.57
N GLU A 21 31.83 -20.58 -1.05
CA GLU A 21 32.28 -20.54 -2.45
C GLU A 21 31.14 -20.85 -3.42
N ALA A 22 30.28 -21.83 -3.07
CA ALA A 22 29.06 -22.13 -3.82
C ALA A 22 28.13 -20.92 -3.91
N ALA A 23 27.88 -20.24 -2.78
CA ALA A 23 27.03 -19.06 -2.72
C ALA A 23 27.57 -17.93 -3.60
N VAL A 24 28.87 -17.66 -3.56
CA VAL A 24 29.52 -16.64 -4.40
C VAL A 24 29.36 -16.96 -5.88
N GLN A 25 29.66 -18.21 -6.29
CA GLN A 25 29.53 -18.63 -7.68
C GLN A 25 28.08 -18.50 -8.18
N LEU A 26 27.12 -18.91 -7.36
CA LEU A 26 25.69 -18.83 -7.69
C LEU A 26 25.18 -17.39 -7.77
N ALA A 27 25.56 -16.53 -6.83
CA ALA A 27 25.17 -15.11 -6.85
C ALA A 27 25.70 -14.41 -8.12
N LEU A 28 26.95 -14.68 -8.52
CA LEU A 28 27.53 -14.15 -9.76
C LEU A 28 26.79 -14.64 -11.01
N ARG A 29 26.49 -15.94 -11.09
CA ARG A 29 25.73 -16.53 -12.22
C ARG A 29 24.31 -16.00 -12.30
N ALA A 30 23.61 -15.92 -11.16
CA ALA A 30 22.30 -15.31 -11.05
C ALA A 30 22.32 -13.84 -11.50
N GLY A 31 23.32 -13.07 -11.05
CA GLY A 31 23.50 -11.68 -11.47
C GLY A 31 23.70 -11.50 -12.96
N GLN A 32 24.40 -12.42 -13.64
CA GLN A 32 24.54 -12.42 -15.10
C GLN A 32 23.20 -12.62 -15.81
N ILE A 33 22.36 -13.54 -15.31
CA ILE A 33 21.01 -13.78 -15.82
C ILE A 33 20.14 -12.53 -15.66
N ILE A 34 20.14 -11.94 -14.47
CA ILE A 34 19.36 -10.73 -14.16
C ILE A 34 19.82 -9.56 -15.04
N ARG A 35 21.13 -9.35 -15.17
CA ARG A 35 21.68 -8.27 -15.99
C ARG A 35 21.30 -8.39 -17.45
N LYS A 36 21.28 -9.62 -18.00
CA LYS A 36 20.78 -9.87 -19.35
C LYS A 36 19.28 -9.52 -19.43
N ALA A 37 18.48 -10.05 -18.50
CA ALA A 37 17.02 -9.85 -18.49
C ALA A 37 16.60 -8.39 -18.24
N LEU A 38 17.43 -7.56 -17.59
CA LEU A 38 17.21 -6.12 -17.44
C LEU A 38 17.04 -5.43 -18.81
N SER A 39 17.80 -5.86 -19.82
CA SER A 39 17.75 -5.30 -21.18
C SER A 39 16.59 -5.83 -22.04
N GLU A 40 15.93 -6.89 -21.62
CA GLU A 40 14.88 -7.58 -22.37
C GLU A 40 13.46 -7.14 -21.93
N GLU A 41 12.45 -7.56 -22.69
CA GLU A 41 11.04 -7.50 -22.29
C GLU A 41 10.77 -8.56 -21.22
N LYS A 42 9.89 -8.25 -20.26
CA LYS A 42 9.66 -9.06 -19.05
C LYS A 42 8.19 -9.42 -18.92
N ARG A 43 7.87 -10.63 -18.50
CA ARG A 43 6.51 -11.03 -18.12
C ARG A 43 6.30 -10.75 -16.64
N VAL A 44 5.63 -9.65 -16.34
CA VAL A 44 5.36 -9.21 -14.98
C VAL A 44 4.03 -9.79 -14.49
N SER A 45 4.05 -10.39 -13.31
CA SER A 45 2.88 -10.83 -12.55
C SER A 45 2.87 -10.15 -11.18
N THR A 46 1.73 -10.23 -10.46
CA THR A 46 1.58 -9.68 -9.11
C THR A 46 1.41 -10.80 -8.08
N LYS A 47 2.01 -10.64 -6.90
CA LYS A 47 1.90 -11.53 -5.73
C LYS A 47 0.74 -11.08 -4.83
N THR A 48 1.02 -10.49 -3.66
CA THR A 48 0.01 -10.17 -2.64
C THR A 48 -0.72 -8.85 -2.87
N SER A 49 -0.20 -7.98 -3.72
CA SER A 49 -0.78 -6.68 -4.05
C SER A 49 -0.40 -6.22 -5.45
N ALA A 50 -1.07 -5.19 -5.97
CA ALA A 50 -0.81 -4.64 -7.31
C ALA A 50 0.61 -4.05 -7.50
N VAL A 51 1.38 -3.89 -6.42
CA VAL A 51 2.74 -3.34 -6.43
C VAL A 51 3.79 -4.37 -5.98
N ASP A 52 3.33 -5.55 -5.57
CA ASP A 52 4.16 -6.66 -5.14
C ASP A 52 4.34 -7.56 -6.38
N LEU A 53 5.47 -7.36 -7.08
CA LEU A 53 5.68 -7.86 -8.44
C LEU A 53 6.55 -9.10 -8.42
N VAL A 54 6.40 -9.93 -9.45
CA VAL A 54 7.26 -11.08 -9.74
C VAL A 54 7.42 -11.20 -11.25
N THR A 55 8.57 -11.67 -11.71
CA THR A 55 8.80 -11.98 -13.12
C THR A 55 9.20 -13.43 -13.30
N GLU A 56 9.21 -13.90 -14.55
CA GLU A 56 9.78 -15.19 -14.91
C GLU A 56 11.27 -15.30 -14.55
N THR A 57 11.96 -14.16 -14.41
CA THR A 57 13.39 -14.13 -14.07
C THR A 57 13.59 -14.46 -12.59
N ASP A 58 12.74 -13.96 -11.69
CA ASP A 58 12.79 -14.26 -10.26
C ASP A 58 12.67 -15.79 -10.04
N GLN A 59 11.67 -16.42 -10.67
CA GLN A 59 11.45 -17.86 -10.60
C GLN A 59 12.60 -18.68 -11.20
N ALA A 60 13.16 -18.25 -12.33
CA ALA A 60 14.26 -18.94 -12.98
C ALA A 60 15.57 -18.86 -12.17
N VAL A 61 15.85 -17.71 -11.56
CA VAL A 61 17.02 -17.51 -10.70
C VAL A 61 16.89 -18.31 -9.42
N GLU A 62 15.73 -18.30 -8.76
CA GLU A 62 15.52 -19.13 -7.57
C GLU A 62 15.68 -20.62 -7.90
N ALA A 63 15.05 -21.10 -8.98
CA ALA A 63 15.18 -22.49 -9.40
C ALA A 63 16.64 -22.89 -9.67
N LEU A 64 17.43 -22.01 -10.30
CA LEU A 64 18.86 -22.23 -10.50
C LEU A 64 19.61 -22.38 -9.17
N ILE A 65 19.44 -21.42 -8.26
CA ILE A 65 20.16 -21.41 -6.97
C ILE A 65 19.77 -22.63 -6.14
N LEU A 66 18.47 -22.88 -5.98
CA LEU A 66 17.98 -23.96 -5.13
C LEU A 66 18.35 -25.34 -5.68
N SER A 67 18.21 -25.57 -6.99
CA SER A 67 18.52 -26.89 -7.58
C SER A 67 20.00 -27.25 -7.43
N GLU A 68 20.91 -26.32 -7.70
CA GLU A 68 22.34 -26.56 -7.60
C GLU A 68 22.80 -26.74 -6.15
N LEU A 69 22.24 -25.96 -5.21
CA LEU A 69 22.52 -26.14 -3.78
C LEU A 69 21.94 -27.46 -3.25
N GLN A 70 20.75 -27.86 -3.70
CA GLN A 70 20.10 -29.11 -3.31
C GLN A 70 20.85 -30.34 -3.86
N GLU A 71 21.43 -30.24 -5.06
CA GLU A 71 22.28 -31.28 -5.63
C GLU A 71 23.59 -31.43 -4.85
N ARG A 72 24.26 -30.31 -4.55
CA ARG A 72 25.54 -30.30 -3.84
C ARG A 72 25.41 -30.61 -2.35
N PHE A 73 24.34 -30.14 -1.71
CA PHE A 73 24.12 -30.22 -0.27
C PHE A 73 22.73 -30.79 0.05
N PRO A 74 22.48 -32.09 -0.24
CA PRO A 74 21.14 -32.66 -0.23
C PRO A 74 20.44 -32.70 1.13
N SER A 75 21.19 -32.56 2.22
CA SER A 75 20.69 -32.53 3.60
C SER A 75 20.36 -31.12 4.10
N HIS A 76 20.71 -30.07 3.36
CA HIS A 76 20.46 -28.68 3.74
C HIS A 76 19.00 -28.30 3.50
N ARG A 77 18.53 -27.29 4.22
CA ARG A 77 17.18 -26.73 4.10
C ARG A 77 17.20 -25.41 3.34
N PHE A 78 16.02 -24.96 2.92
CA PHE A 78 15.85 -23.74 2.16
C PHE A 78 14.71 -22.90 2.73
N ILE A 79 14.93 -21.59 2.79
CA ILE A 79 13.92 -20.55 2.93
C ILE A 79 14.15 -19.62 1.75
N ALA A 80 13.20 -19.52 0.82
CA ALA A 80 13.36 -18.70 -0.37
C ALA A 80 12.05 -17.98 -0.70
N GLU A 81 12.15 -16.77 -1.23
CA GLU A 81 11.01 -15.88 -1.45
C GLU A 81 9.90 -16.51 -2.30
N GLU A 82 10.24 -17.03 -3.50
CA GLU A 82 9.24 -17.55 -4.43
C GLU A 82 8.69 -18.89 -3.95
N ALA A 83 9.52 -19.73 -3.33
CA ALA A 83 9.08 -20.94 -2.64
C ALA A 83 8.10 -20.63 -1.49
N ALA A 84 8.37 -19.59 -0.71
CA ALA A 84 7.49 -19.14 0.36
C ALA A 84 6.16 -18.61 -0.19
N ALA A 85 6.20 -17.83 -1.27
CA ALA A 85 5.02 -17.38 -2.00
C ALA A 85 4.20 -18.56 -2.57
N ALA A 86 4.86 -19.65 -2.95
CA ALA A 86 4.23 -20.92 -3.37
C ALA A 86 3.75 -21.81 -2.20
N GLY A 87 3.85 -21.34 -0.95
CA GLY A 87 3.32 -22.03 0.24
C GLY A 87 4.35 -22.87 1.02
N ALA A 88 5.64 -22.77 0.70
CA ALA A 88 6.69 -23.36 1.54
C ALA A 88 6.73 -22.69 2.92
N LYS A 89 7.11 -23.46 3.95
CA LYS A 89 7.18 -22.96 5.32
C LYS A 89 8.46 -22.16 5.55
N CYS A 90 8.33 -20.93 6.06
CA CYS A 90 9.47 -20.13 6.52
C CYS A 90 9.78 -20.40 8.00
N VAL A 91 10.33 -21.58 8.29
CA VAL A 91 10.74 -21.93 9.67
C VAL A 91 12.24 -22.22 9.68
N LEU A 92 12.99 -21.35 10.36
CA LEU A 92 14.43 -21.57 10.56
C LEU A 92 14.65 -22.60 11.68
N THR A 93 15.22 -23.73 11.30
CA THR A 93 15.55 -24.83 12.22
C THR A 93 17.06 -24.83 12.55
N PRO A 94 17.53 -25.66 13.48
CA PRO A 94 18.97 -25.82 13.72
C PRO A 94 19.76 -26.40 12.53
N SER A 95 19.10 -27.05 11.57
CA SER A 95 19.77 -27.60 10.38
C SER A 95 20.39 -26.50 9.51
N PRO A 96 21.49 -26.80 8.79
CA PRO A 96 22.03 -25.89 7.77
C PRO A 96 20.94 -25.44 6.80
N THR A 97 20.71 -24.13 6.71
CA THR A 97 19.60 -23.55 5.96
C THR A 97 20.12 -22.41 5.10
N TRP A 98 19.84 -22.49 3.80
CA TRP A 98 20.04 -21.40 2.84
C TRP A 98 18.82 -20.48 2.86
N ILE A 99 19.06 -19.18 2.96
CA ILE A 99 18.01 -18.16 2.97
C ILE A 99 18.24 -17.27 1.74
N VAL A 100 17.34 -17.33 0.76
CA VAL A 100 17.58 -16.81 -0.60
C VAL A 100 16.52 -15.79 -0.99
N ASP A 101 16.98 -14.64 -1.45
CA ASP A 101 16.19 -13.71 -2.27
C ASP A 101 16.79 -13.75 -3.70
N PRO A 102 16.06 -14.27 -4.69
CA PRO A 102 16.56 -14.36 -6.05
C PRO A 102 16.75 -12.99 -6.71
N ILE A 103 15.88 -12.01 -6.42
CA ILE A 103 15.92 -10.65 -6.97
C ILE A 103 15.34 -9.67 -5.94
N ASP A 104 16.18 -9.14 -5.05
CA ASP A 104 15.77 -8.01 -4.22
C ASP A 104 15.69 -6.75 -5.09
N GLY A 105 14.56 -6.07 -4.99
CA GLY A 105 14.19 -4.95 -5.84
C GLY A 105 13.52 -5.38 -7.14
N THR A 106 12.63 -6.37 -7.13
CA THR A 106 11.83 -6.76 -8.32
C THR A 106 11.12 -5.57 -8.97
N CYS A 107 10.60 -4.62 -8.17
CA CYS A 107 10.02 -3.38 -8.72
C CYS A 107 11.05 -2.56 -9.51
N ASN A 108 12.27 -2.41 -8.99
CA ASN A 108 13.37 -1.77 -9.70
C ASN A 108 13.73 -2.55 -10.97
N PHE A 109 13.79 -3.88 -10.90
CA PHE A 109 14.06 -4.74 -12.05
C PHE A 109 13.03 -4.55 -13.18
N VAL A 110 11.74 -4.54 -12.83
CA VAL A 110 10.63 -4.28 -13.77
C VAL A 110 10.79 -2.92 -14.45
N HIS A 111 11.14 -1.89 -13.69
CA HIS A 111 11.33 -0.53 -14.20
C HIS A 111 12.71 -0.24 -14.77
N ARG A 112 13.63 -1.22 -14.78
CA ARG A 112 15.05 -1.05 -15.15
C ARG A 112 15.76 0.01 -14.32
N PHE A 113 15.30 0.27 -13.09
CA PHE A 113 16.01 1.11 -12.14
C PHE A 113 17.27 0.37 -11.66
N PRO A 114 18.45 1.01 -11.62
CA PRO A 114 19.73 0.31 -11.58
C PRO A 114 20.13 -0.18 -10.17
N THR A 115 19.17 -0.60 -9.35
CA THR A 115 19.35 -1.02 -7.96
C THR A 115 18.63 -2.35 -7.75
N VAL A 116 19.32 -3.44 -8.08
CA VAL A 116 18.78 -4.82 -8.09
C VAL A 116 19.87 -5.78 -7.60
N ALA A 117 19.54 -6.69 -6.69
CA ALA A 117 20.50 -7.60 -6.10
C ALA A 117 20.04 -9.06 -6.03
N VAL A 118 21.00 -9.97 -5.90
CA VAL A 118 20.80 -11.35 -5.45
C VAL A 118 21.28 -11.44 -4.02
N SER A 119 20.52 -12.07 -3.11
CA SER A 119 20.91 -12.26 -1.71
C SER A 119 20.90 -13.75 -1.34
N ILE A 120 22.00 -14.23 -0.78
CA ILE A 120 22.16 -15.61 -0.29
C ILE A 120 22.76 -15.56 1.12
N GLY A 121 21.93 -15.84 2.12
CA GLY A 121 22.34 -16.05 3.51
C GLY A 121 22.44 -17.54 3.84
N PHE A 122 23.29 -17.87 4.82
CA PHE A 122 23.43 -19.24 5.31
C PHE A 122 23.42 -19.27 6.83
N ALA A 123 22.60 -20.16 7.38
CA ALA A 123 22.40 -20.30 8.81
C ALA A 123 22.63 -21.74 9.29
N VAL A 124 23.22 -21.89 10.47
CA VAL A 124 23.43 -23.18 11.14
C VAL A 124 23.12 -22.99 12.62
N ASN A 125 22.40 -23.93 13.24
CA ASN A 125 21.93 -23.80 14.62
C ASN A 125 21.13 -22.51 14.87
N GLN A 126 20.38 -22.05 13.86
CA GLN A 126 19.64 -20.79 13.85
C GLN A 126 20.53 -19.52 13.99
N GLU A 127 21.85 -19.66 13.84
CA GLU A 127 22.81 -18.57 13.79
C GLU A 127 23.27 -18.33 12.34
N LEU A 128 23.43 -17.07 11.95
CA LEU A 128 23.89 -16.71 10.61
C LEU A 128 25.41 -16.83 10.51
N GLU A 129 25.88 -17.64 9.56
CA GLU A 129 27.30 -17.99 9.40
C GLU A 129 27.97 -17.16 8.29
N PHE A 130 27.30 -16.97 7.16
CA PHE A 130 27.78 -16.10 6.09
C PHE A 130 26.64 -15.47 5.29
N GLY A 131 26.97 -14.41 4.56
CA GLY A 131 26.09 -13.71 3.64
C GLY A 131 26.81 -13.29 2.37
N VAL A 132 26.12 -13.44 1.23
CA VAL A 132 26.55 -12.97 -0.08
C VAL A 132 25.43 -12.13 -0.69
N ILE A 133 25.74 -10.88 -1.04
CA ILE A 133 24.83 -9.99 -1.77
C ILE A 133 25.55 -9.51 -3.03
N TYR A 134 24.93 -9.70 -4.20
CA TYR A 134 25.52 -9.26 -5.47
C TYR A 134 24.67 -8.16 -6.11
N HIS A 135 25.22 -6.96 -6.24
CA HIS A 135 24.60 -5.86 -6.97
C HIS A 135 24.77 -6.08 -8.48
N CYS A 136 23.69 -6.45 -9.15
CA CYS A 136 23.74 -6.98 -10.52
C CYS A 136 24.17 -5.95 -11.57
N THR A 137 23.85 -4.67 -11.33
CA THR A 137 24.08 -3.56 -12.28
C THR A 137 25.44 -2.90 -12.11
N GLU A 138 25.90 -2.68 -10.88
CA GLU A 138 27.23 -2.10 -10.61
C GLU A 138 28.32 -3.15 -10.38
N GLU A 139 27.99 -4.44 -10.46
CA GLU A 139 28.95 -5.55 -10.30
C GLU A 139 29.71 -5.49 -8.97
N ARG A 140 28.96 -5.21 -7.89
CA ARG A 140 29.48 -5.18 -6.53
C ARG A 140 29.09 -6.45 -5.79
N LEU A 141 30.07 -7.28 -5.49
CA LEU A 141 29.92 -8.48 -4.69
C LEU A 141 30.26 -8.17 -3.23
N TYR A 142 29.22 -8.07 -2.40
CA TYR A 142 29.32 -7.94 -0.97
C TYR A 142 29.31 -9.33 -0.32
N THR A 143 30.26 -9.58 0.57
CA THR A 143 30.39 -10.85 1.28
C THR A 143 30.74 -10.62 2.74
N GLY A 144 30.19 -11.42 3.64
CA GLY A 144 30.58 -11.45 5.05
C GLY A 144 30.57 -12.88 5.56
N GLN A 145 31.60 -13.26 6.30
CA GLN A 145 31.67 -14.54 7.00
C GLN A 145 31.92 -14.27 8.48
N ARG A 146 31.19 -14.97 9.36
CA ARG A 146 31.28 -14.80 10.80
C ARG A 146 32.73 -14.91 11.31
N GLY A 147 33.22 -13.87 11.97
CA GLY A 147 34.58 -13.78 12.52
C GLY A 147 35.70 -13.59 11.49
N ARG A 148 35.37 -13.22 10.25
CA ARG A 148 36.31 -13.11 9.13
C ARG A 148 36.22 -11.77 8.38
N GLY A 149 35.35 -10.87 8.82
CA GLY A 149 35.16 -9.57 8.21
C GLY A 149 34.20 -9.58 7.02
N ALA A 150 33.87 -8.37 6.59
CA ALA A 150 33.03 -8.11 5.43
C ALA A 150 33.81 -7.42 4.33
N PHE A 151 33.47 -7.71 3.07
CA PHE A 151 34.17 -7.24 1.89
C PHE A 151 33.20 -6.85 0.78
N CYS A 152 33.58 -5.86 -0.04
CA CYS A 152 32.97 -5.59 -1.35
C CYS A 152 34.05 -5.68 -2.42
N ASN A 153 33.91 -6.60 -3.38
CA ASN A 153 34.92 -6.85 -4.43
C ASN A 153 36.35 -7.05 -3.86
N GLY A 154 36.45 -7.73 -2.72
CA GLY A 154 37.71 -7.99 -2.02
C GLY A 154 38.24 -6.82 -1.17
N GLN A 155 37.60 -5.66 -1.17
CA GLN A 155 37.95 -4.53 -0.30
C GLN A 155 37.18 -4.65 1.02
N GLN A 156 37.89 -4.56 2.15
CA GLN A 156 37.27 -4.66 3.47
C GLN A 156 36.27 -3.52 3.70
N LEU A 157 35.11 -3.86 4.28
CA LEU A 157 34.06 -2.93 4.63
C LEU A 157 34.19 -2.49 6.09
N GLN A 158 33.76 -1.26 6.36
CA GLN A 158 33.65 -0.72 7.69
C GLN A 158 32.46 0.24 7.73
N VAL A 159 31.60 0.08 8.73
CA VAL A 159 30.48 1.00 8.96
C VAL A 159 30.96 2.39 9.37
N SER A 160 30.09 3.40 9.25
CA SER A 160 30.39 4.72 9.82
C SER A 160 30.35 4.66 11.36
N GLY A 161 31.15 5.51 12.00
CA GLY A 161 31.17 5.68 13.46
C GLY A 161 30.22 6.77 13.96
N GLU A 162 29.26 7.22 13.14
CA GLU A 162 28.39 8.34 13.51
C GLU A 162 27.44 7.95 14.65
N THR A 163 27.32 8.83 15.62
CA THR A 163 26.49 8.66 16.84
C THR A 163 25.48 9.79 17.01
N ASP A 164 25.65 10.88 16.28
CA ASP A 164 24.78 12.04 16.28
C ASP A 164 23.75 11.91 15.16
N LEU A 165 22.50 11.59 15.53
CA LEU A 165 21.41 11.47 14.56
C LEU A 165 21.28 12.73 13.70
N SER A 166 21.60 13.91 14.22
CA SER A 166 21.51 15.15 13.45
C SER A 166 22.46 15.21 12.26
N LYS A 167 23.46 14.31 12.22
CA LYS A 167 24.44 14.18 11.14
C LYS A 167 24.25 12.95 10.26
N ALA A 168 23.26 12.12 10.58
CA ALA A 168 23.10 10.80 9.98
C ALA A 168 22.28 10.81 8.69
N LEU A 169 22.72 10.04 7.70
CA LEU A 169 21.93 9.62 6.56
C LEU A 169 21.24 8.27 6.86
N VAL A 170 19.91 8.27 6.83
CA VAL A 170 19.09 7.10 7.15
C VAL A 170 18.47 6.51 5.88
N LEU A 171 18.56 5.20 5.69
CA LEU A 171 17.87 4.50 4.61
C LEU A 171 16.63 3.78 5.14
N THR A 172 15.61 3.63 4.30
CA THR A 172 14.38 2.89 4.62
C THR A 172 13.68 2.48 3.33
N GLU A 173 12.76 1.52 3.42
CA GLU A 173 11.85 1.18 2.33
C GLU A 173 10.38 1.22 2.79
N ILE A 174 9.45 1.38 1.83
CA ILE A 174 8.01 1.52 2.12
C ILE A 174 7.38 0.17 2.56
N GLY A 175 8.01 -0.95 2.21
CA GLY A 175 7.45 -2.31 2.34
C GLY A 175 6.43 -2.62 1.23
N PRO A 176 5.79 -3.81 1.22
CA PRO A 176 4.88 -4.23 0.14
C PRO A 176 3.42 -3.78 0.34
N ARG A 177 2.95 -3.60 1.58
CA ARG A 177 1.56 -3.18 1.87
C ARG A 177 1.29 -1.74 1.45
N ARG A 178 0.12 -1.50 0.85
CA ARG A 178 -0.32 -0.17 0.35
C ARG A 178 -1.62 0.34 0.99
N ASP A 179 -2.07 -0.28 2.09
CA ASP A 179 -3.26 0.22 2.77
C ASP A 179 -3.00 1.61 3.39
N PRO A 180 -4.01 2.49 3.45
CA PRO A 180 -3.83 3.87 3.92
C PRO A 180 -3.26 4.00 5.34
N ALA A 181 -3.54 3.04 6.23
CA ALA A 181 -3.07 3.09 7.61
C ALA A 181 -1.56 2.80 7.68
N THR A 182 -1.10 1.76 6.98
CA THR A 182 0.32 1.42 6.85
C THR A 182 1.10 2.56 6.22
N LEU A 183 0.62 3.13 5.11
CA LEU A 183 1.29 4.25 4.42
C LEU A 183 1.39 5.49 5.31
N LYS A 184 0.34 5.80 6.08
CA LYS A 184 0.36 6.92 7.03
C LYS A 184 1.41 6.71 8.12
N LEU A 185 1.53 5.49 8.65
CA LEU A 185 2.55 5.17 9.66
C LEU A 185 3.97 5.24 9.08
N PHE A 186 4.18 4.70 7.88
CA PHE A 186 5.47 4.79 7.18
C PHE A 186 5.92 6.25 7.01
N LEU A 187 5.05 7.11 6.46
CA LEU A 187 5.34 8.53 6.26
C LEU A 187 5.55 9.26 7.59
N SER A 188 4.77 8.92 8.63
CA SER A 188 4.94 9.46 9.98
C SER A 188 6.31 9.10 10.59
N ASN A 189 6.79 7.87 10.39
CA ASN A 189 8.11 7.46 10.88
C ASN A 189 9.24 8.23 10.19
N MET A 190 9.13 8.42 8.87
CA MET A 190 10.07 9.24 8.12
C MET A 190 10.04 10.71 8.57
N GLU A 191 8.85 11.27 8.79
CA GLU A 191 8.69 12.63 9.34
C GLU A 191 9.33 12.77 10.72
N ARG A 192 9.16 11.79 11.61
CA ARG A 192 9.74 11.80 12.97
C ARG A 192 11.26 11.83 12.94
N LEU A 193 11.90 11.00 12.10
CA LEU A 193 13.35 10.99 11.97
C LEU A 193 13.89 12.32 11.44
N LEU A 194 13.27 12.87 10.40
CA LEU A 194 13.65 14.18 9.84
C LEU A 194 13.47 15.30 10.86
N ARG A 195 12.38 15.29 11.65
CA ARG A 195 12.16 16.29 12.72
C ARG A 195 13.12 16.15 13.90
N THR A 196 13.58 14.94 14.19
CA THR A 196 14.57 14.68 15.25
C THR A 196 15.97 15.15 14.83
N GLY A 197 16.17 15.42 13.54
CA GLY A 197 17.34 16.12 13.02
C GLY A 197 18.12 15.36 11.95
N ALA A 198 17.70 14.15 11.56
CA ALA A 198 18.41 13.35 10.55
C ALA A 198 18.74 14.18 9.29
N HIS A 199 20.00 14.17 8.86
CA HIS A 199 20.49 14.93 7.70
C HIS A 199 19.68 14.63 6.43
N GLY A 200 19.25 13.39 6.26
CA GLY A 200 18.36 13.02 5.18
C GLY A 200 17.91 11.58 5.25
N VAL A 201 16.90 11.28 4.43
CA VAL A 201 16.40 9.93 4.21
C VAL A 201 16.63 9.53 2.75
N ARG A 202 16.91 8.25 2.50
CA ARG A 202 16.97 7.65 1.15
C ARG A 202 16.09 6.40 1.09
N VAL A 203 15.48 6.21 -0.07
CA VAL A 203 14.63 5.07 -0.43
C VAL A 203 15.08 4.66 -1.82
N ILE A 204 15.68 3.48 -1.96
CA ILE A 204 16.36 3.05 -3.20
C ILE A 204 15.69 1.84 -3.85
N GLY A 205 14.68 1.24 -3.20
CA GLY A 205 13.87 0.16 -3.74
C GLY A 205 14.49 -1.23 -3.63
N SER A 206 15.52 -1.40 -2.78
CA SER A 206 16.14 -2.69 -2.45
C SER A 206 16.71 -2.63 -1.04
N SER A 207 16.20 -3.51 -0.17
CA SER A 207 16.55 -3.53 1.24
C SER A 207 17.96 -4.06 1.45
N THR A 208 18.36 -5.10 0.71
CA THR A 208 19.69 -5.72 0.80
C THR A 208 20.80 -4.73 0.40
N LEU A 209 20.59 -3.93 -0.65
CA LEU A 209 21.56 -2.93 -1.09
C LEU A 209 21.60 -1.71 -0.16
N ALA A 210 20.46 -1.32 0.40
CA ALA A 210 20.42 -0.27 1.41
C ALA A 210 21.23 -0.66 2.65
N LEU A 211 21.11 -1.91 3.08
CA LEU A 211 21.91 -2.49 4.16
C LEU A 211 23.39 -2.62 3.80
N CYS A 212 23.73 -2.92 2.54
CA CYS A 212 25.12 -2.93 2.07
C CYS A 212 25.75 -1.53 2.07
N HIS A 213 24.98 -0.48 1.75
CA HIS A 213 25.45 0.91 1.86
C HIS A 213 25.80 1.26 3.31
N LEU A 214 25.00 0.81 4.28
CA LEU A 214 25.32 0.94 5.70
C LEU A 214 26.62 0.18 6.04
N ALA A 215 26.75 -1.08 5.62
CA ALA A 215 27.96 -1.87 5.86
C ALA A 215 29.24 -1.20 5.32
N SER A 216 29.13 -0.46 4.22
CA SER A 216 30.23 0.30 3.61
C SER A 216 30.51 1.67 4.24
N GLY A 217 29.69 2.11 5.20
CA GLY A 217 29.78 3.45 5.79
C GLY A 217 29.27 4.57 4.88
N ALA A 218 28.64 4.25 3.75
CA ALA A 218 27.98 5.23 2.87
C ALA A 218 26.65 5.74 3.45
N ALA A 219 26.13 5.05 4.45
CA ALA A 219 24.99 5.47 5.27
C ALA A 219 25.19 5.07 6.72
N ASP A 220 24.47 5.73 7.62
CA ASP A 220 24.69 5.59 9.07
C ASP A 220 23.69 4.67 9.74
N ALA A 221 22.47 4.60 9.19
CA ALA A 221 21.40 3.74 9.71
C ALA A 221 20.42 3.28 8.63
N TYR A 222 19.74 2.18 8.93
CA TYR A 222 18.66 1.61 8.14
C TYR A 222 17.53 1.17 9.07
N TYR A 223 16.28 1.37 8.67
CA TYR A 223 15.15 0.73 9.32
C TYR A 223 14.11 0.29 8.30
N GLN A 224 13.36 -0.76 8.61
CA GLN A 224 12.19 -1.14 7.83
C GLN A 224 11.21 -1.98 8.66
N PHE A 225 9.93 -1.88 8.31
CA PHE A 225 8.89 -2.83 8.69
C PHE A 225 8.36 -3.52 7.43
N GLY A 226 8.10 -4.82 7.52
CA GLY A 226 7.49 -5.60 6.43
C GLY A 226 8.44 -6.12 5.37
N LEU A 227 9.75 -6.14 5.66
CA LEU A 227 10.72 -6.98 4.97
C LEU A 227 10.69 -8.39 5.55
N HIS A 228 11.26 -9.34 4.84
CA HIS A 228 11.30 -10.75 5.19
C HIS A 228 12.72 -11.19 5.59
N CYS A 229 12.86 -12.40 6.10
CA CYS A 229 14.13 -12.96 6.52
C CYS A 229 15.16 -13.09 5.37
N TRP A 230 14.71 -13.28 4.13
CA TRP A 230 15.59 -13.34 2.95
C TRP A 230 16.21 -11.99 2.56
N ASP A 231 15.52 -10.88 2.84
CA ASP A 231 16.06 -9.52 2.72
C ASP A 231 17.18 -9.23 3.76
N LEU A 232 17.15 -9.95 4.89
CA LEU A 232 17.96 -9.65 6.07
C LEU A 232 19.13 -10.58 6.29
N ALA A 233 18.99 -11.87 5.97
CA ALA A 233 19.91 -12.91 6.42
C ALA A 233 21.37 -12.64 6.00
N ALA A 234 21.59 -12.39 4.71
CA ALA A 234 22.94 -12.13 4.19
C ALA A 234 23.48 -10.78 4.69
N ALA A 235 22.66 -9.73 4.60
CA ALA A 235 23.02 -8.38 4.99
C ALA A 235 23.39 -8.28 6.48
N THR A 236 22.72 -9.05 7.34
CA THR A 236 22.97 -9.05 8.78
C THR A 236 24.40 -9.51 9.10
N VAL A 237 24.89 -10.56 8.43
CA VAL A 237 26.29 -11.01 8.62
C VAL A 237 27.25 -9.94 8.11
N ILE A 238 26.99 -9.40 6.92
CA ILE A 238 27.84 -8.37 6.30
C ILE A 238 27.96 -7.14 7.21
N ILE A 239 26.86 -6.66 7.79
CA ILE A 239 26.87 -5.50 8.69
C ILE A 239 27.61 -5.80 9.98
N ARG A 240 27.35 -6.95 10.62
CA ARG A 240 28.04 -7.33 11.88
C ARG A 240 29.54 -7.42 11.68
N GLU A 241 29.97 -8.05 10.58
CA GLU A 241 31.37 -8.22 10.24
C GLU A 241 32.04 -6.91 9.75
N ALA A 242 31.26 -5.92 9.31
CA ALA A 242 31.73 -4.55 9.06
C ALA A 242 31.79 -3.69 10.35
N GLY A 243 31.41 -4.23 11.51
CA GLY A 243 31.42 -3.55 12.81
C GLY A 243 30.10 -2.87 13.21
N GLY A 244 29.02 -3.06 12.44
CA GLY A 244 27.71 -2.49 12.72
C GLY A 244 26.84 -3.31 13.66
N ILE A 245 25.68 -2.73 14.01
CA ILE A 245 24.66 -3.33 14.87
C ILE A 245 23.40 -3.59 14.05
N VAL A 246 22.77 -4.74 14.29
CA VAL A 246 21.45 -5.10 13.74
C VAL A 246 20.56 -5.58 14.89
N MET A 247 19.38 -4.99 15.02
CA MET A 247 18.46 -5.18 16.15
C MET A 247 17.00 -5.04 15.74
N ASP A 248 16.08 -5.41 16.63
CA ASP A 248 14.65 -5.22 16.44
C ASP A 248 14.26 -3.75 16.67
N THR A 249 13.21 -3.27 15.99
CA THR A 249 12.71 -1.90 16.12
C THR A 249 12.20 -1.56 17.53
N SER A 250 11.97 -2.55 18.38
CA SER A 250 11.63 -2.40 19.81
C SER A 250 12.83 -2.10 20.71
N GLY A 251 14.06 -2.15 20.22
CA GLY A 251 15.27 -2.00 21.03
C GLY A 251 15.96 -3.32 21.40
N GLY A 252 15.26 -4.45 21.21
CA GLY A 252 15.74 -5.78 21.57
C GLY A 252 16.69 -6.43 20.55
N PRO A 253 17.18 -7.65 20.83
CA PRO A 253 17.93 -8.45 19.86
C PRO A 253 17.17 -8.63 18.55
N LEU A 254 17.90 -8.74 17.44
CA LEU A 254 17.28 -9.06 16.15
C LEU A 254 16.53 -10.40 16.23
N ASP A 255 15.26 -10.36 15.86
CA ASP A 255 14.48 -11.54 15.52
C ASP A 255 14.31 -11.58 14.00
N LEU A 256 15.03 -12.50 13.35
CA LEU A 256 15.10 -12.58 11.89
C LEU A 256 13.72 -12.81 11.24
N MET A 257 12.77 -13.40 11.97
CA MET A 257 11.43 -13.75 11.46
C MET A 257 10.37 -12.70 11.82
N ALA A 258 10.71 -11.64 12.55
CA ALA A 258 9.75 -10.64 13.02
C ALA A 258 9.30 -9.61 11.97
N CYS A 259 9.85 -9.71 10.76
CA CYS A 259 9.57 -8.82 9.63
C CYS A 259 9.78 -7.33 9.95
N ARG A 260 10.85 -7.01 10.70
CA ARG A 260 11.23 -5.65 11.07
C ARG A 260 12.69 -5.59 11.51
N VAL A 261 13.34 -4.46 11.25
CA VAL A 261 14.75 -4.27 11.59
C VAL A 261 15.08 -2.80 11.87
N VAL A 262 16.07 -2.59 12.73
CA VAL A 262 16.94 -1.41 12.72
C VAL A 262 18.38 -1.90 12.61
N ALA A 263 19.14 -1.34 11.67
CA ALA A 263 20.58 -1.50 11.60
C ALA A 263 21.25 -0.13 11.67
N ALA A 264 22.44 -0.03 12.25
CA ALA A 264 23.23 1.19 12.24
C ALA A 264 24.72 0.89 12.41
N GLY A 265 25.56 1.88 12.08
CA GLY A 265 27.01 1.78 12.34
C GLY A 265 27.36 1.72 13.83
N THR A 266 26.54 2.30 14.70
CA THR A 266 26.75 2.33 16.15
C THR A 266 25.48 1.92 16.92
N ARG A 267 25.64 1.44 18.17
CA ARG A 267 24.50 1.06 19.02
C ARG A 267 23.69 2.29 19.44
N GLU A 268 24.36 3.41 19.65
CA GLU A 268 23.78 4.71 19.97
C GLU A 268 22.83 5.15 18.84
N MET A 269 23.31 5.13 17.59
CA MET A 269 22.50 5.47 16.43
C MET A 269 21.30 4.52 16.28
N ALA A 270 21.50 3.20 16.39
CA ALA A 270 20.40 2.23 16.29
C ALA A 270 19.33 2.48 17.36
N THR A 271 19.75 2.83 18.58
CA THR A 271 18.85 3.14 19.69
C THR A 271 18.05 4.42 19.42
N LEU A 272 18.71 5.49 18.95
CA LEU A 272 18.04 6.74 18.59
C LEU A 272 17.02 6.55 17.48
N VAL A 273 17.36 5.77 16.44
CA VAL A 273 16.43 5.43 15.35
C VAL A 273 15.25 4.64 15.90
N ALA A 274 15.48 3.56 16.66
CA ALA A 274 14.40 2.75 17.24
C ALA A 274 13.42 3.58 18.10
N GLN A 275 13.94 4.49 18.93
CA GLN A 275 13.13 5.38 19.77
C GLN A 275 12.25 6.36 18.97
N ALA A 276 12.67 6.74 17.76
CA ALA A 276 11.91 7.64 16.90
C ALA A 276 10.76 6.92 16.17
N LEU A 277 10.80 5.59 16.04
CA LEU A 277 9.86 4.83 15.23
C LEU A 277 8.57 4.49 15.97
N GLN A 278 7.47 4.49 15.23
CA GLN A 278 6.21 3.89 15.61
C GLN A 278 6.04 2.54 14.91
N THR A 279 5.69 1.50 15.68
CA THR A 279 5.55 0.13 15.17
C THR A 279 4.49 0.03 14.08
N ILE A 280 4.85 -0.62 12.97
CA ILE A 280 3.92 -1.07 11.94
C ILE A 280 3.78 -2.59 12.07
N ASN A 281 2.57 -3.06 12.35
CA ASN A 281 2.33 -4.47 12.62
C ASN A 281 2.27 -5.27 11.33
N TYR A 282 3.39 -5.91 10.96
CA TYR A 282 3.44 -7.01 10.00
C TYR A 282 3.32 -8.34 10.75
N GLY A 283 2.78 -9.37 10.09
CA GLY A 283 2.87 -10.74 10.58
C GLY A 283 4.31 -11.25 10.50
N ARG A 284 4.62 -12.32 11.22
CA ARG A 284 5.94 -12.96 11.19
C ARG A 284 6.07 -13.93 10.02
N ASP A 285 7.29 -14.21 9.59
CA ASP A 285 7.57 -15.21 8.56
C ASP A 285 7.26 -16.65 9.02
N ASP A 286 7.49 -16.92 10.30
CA ASP A 286 7.30 -18.25 10.91
C ASP A 286 5.86 -18.49 11.41
N GLU A 287 4.96 -17.52 11.25
CA GLU A 287 3.54 -17.66 11.52
C GLU A 287 2.82 -18.26 10.30
N ARG A 288 1.98 -19.28 10.52
CA ARG A 288 1.11 -19.77 9.45
C ARG A 288 0.13 -18.66 9.06
N PRO A 289 -0.12 -18.43 7.75
CA PRO A 289 -1.27 -17.66 7.33
C PRO A 289 -2.52 -18.24 8.00
N LEU A 290 -3.32 -17.40 8.64
CA LEU A 290 -4.54 -17.79 9.37
C LEU A 290 -5.66 -18.38 8.47
N THR A 291 -5.34 -18.82 7.25
CA THR A 291 -6.27 -19.41 6.27
C THR A 291 -6.41 -20.93 6.36
N PHE A 292 -5.69 -21.62 7.26
CA PHE A 292 -5.83 -23.07 7.45
C PHE A 292 -5.94 -23.49 8.92
N MET A 293 -6.91 -22.94 9.64
CA MET A 293 -7.44 -23.57 10.86
C MET A 293 -8.92 -23.21 11.01
N GLY A 294 -9.73 -24.26 11.15
CA GLY A 294 -11.16 -24.25 10.91
C GLY A 294 -11.97 -23.24 11.73
N LEU A 295 -13.17 -22.99 11.19
CA LEU A 295 -14.38 -22.63 11.91
C LEU A 295 -14.42 -23.28 13.30
N GLN A 296 -13.99 -22.54 14.34
CA GLN A 296 -14.67 -22.47 15.63
C GLN A 296 -13.99 -21.45 16.56
N THR A 297 -14.83 -20.51 17.02
CA THR A 297 -14.67 -19.69 18.24
C THR A 297 -13.47 -18.75 18.33
N ARG A 298 -13.64 -17.56 17.75
CA ARG A 298 -13.49 -16.29 18.51
C ARG A 298 -14.37 -15.22 17.88
N LYS A 299 -15.53 -14.97 18.51
CA LYS A 299 -16.33 -13.75 18.30
C LYS A 299 -15.46 -12.56 18.74
N VAL A 300 -14.82 -11.91 17.79
CA VAL A 300 -14.43 -10.51 17.89
C VAL A 300 -14.95 -9.86 16.63
N LEU A 301 -15.77 -8.81 16.78
CA LEU A 301 -16.43 -8.10 15.70
C LEU A 301 -15.41 -7.60 14.67
N LEU A 302 -15.26 -8.33 13.56
CA LEU A 302 -14.69 -7.82 12.32
C LEU A 302 -15.86 -7.58 11.37
N THR A 303 -16.13 -6.30 11.11
CA THR A 303 -16.96 -5.89 9.98
C THR A 303 -16.31 -6.38 8.67
N PRO A 304 -17.04 -7.06 7.77
CA PRO A 304 -16.47 -7.55 6.52
C PRO A 304 -16.00 -6.39 5.64
N LEU A 305 -14.90 -6.59 4.89
CA LEU A 305 -14.47 -5.68 3.82
C LEU A 305 -15.63 -5.50 2.83
N MET A 306 -16.25 -4.33 2.85
CA MET A 306 -17.35 -3.98 1.95
C MET A 306 -16.74 -3.38 0.68
N HIS A 307 -16.84 -4.09 -0.45
CA HIS A 307 -16.66 -3.47 -1.75
C HIS A 307 -17.75 -2.38 -1.94
N PRO A 308 -17.47 -1.26 -2.62
CA PRO A 308 -18.51 -0.25 -2.86
C PRO A 308 -19.62 -0.85 -3.75
N ALA A 309 -20.88 -0.56 -3.44
CA ALA A 309 -22.01 -1.06 -4.22
C ALA A 309 -21.98 -0.53 -5.66
N ARG A 310 -21.98 -1.43 -6.64
CA ARG A 310 -21.95 -1.12 -8.08
C ARG A 310 -23.34 -1.30 -8.71
N PRO A 311 -23.69 -0.55 -9.77
CA PRO A 311 -24.97 -0.71 -10.45
C PRO A 311 -24.94 -1.88 -11.44
N PHE A 312 -26.03 -2.65 -11.52
CA PHE A 312 -26.24 -3.77 -12.42
C PHE A 312 -27.65 -3.76 -12.99
N ARG A 313 -27.84 -4.51 -14.09
CA ARG A 313 -29.16 -4.76 -14.68
C ARG A 313 -29.52 -6.22 -14.50
N VAL A 314 -30.77 -6.50 -14.17
CA VAL A 314 -31.25 -7.86 -13.94
C VAL A 314 -32.59 -8.08 -14.65
N SER A 315 -32.78 -9.25 -15.25
CA SER A 315 -34.01 -9.64 -15.91
C SER A 315 -34.48 -11.04 -15.53
N ASN A 316 -35.78 -11.29 -15.65
CA ASN A 316 -36.34 -12.64 -15.55
C ASN A 316 -36.12 -13.44 -16.84
N HIS A 317 -36.31 -14.77 -16.79
CA HIS A 317 -36.01 -15.69 -17.90
C HIS A 317 -36.67 -15.33 -19.25
N ASN A 318 -37.86 -14.70 -19.24
CA ASN A 318 -38.59 -14.30 -20.45
C ASN A 318 -38.41 -12.82 -20.82
N ARG A 319 -37.52 -12.10 -20.12
CA ARG A 319 -37.19 -10.68 -20.33
C ARG A 319 -38.38 -9.73 -20.19
N SER A 320 -39.50 -10.18 -19.63
CA SER A 320 -40.70 -9.37 -19.43
C SER A 320 -40.53 -8.34 -18.31
N SER A 321 -39.60 -8.60 -17.39
CA SER A 321 -39.24 -7.70 -16.29
C SER A 321 -37.75 -7.41 -16.31
N ARG A 322 -37.40 -6.12 -16.24
CA ARG A 322 -36.02 -5.62 -16.13
C ARG A 322 -35.93 -4.61 -14.99
N ARG A 323 -34.89 -4.72 -14.18
CA ARG A 323 -34.66 -3.86 -13.01
C ARG A 323 -33.19 -3.46 -12.93
N GLY A 324 -32.94 -2.27 -12.38
CA GLY A 324 -31.60 -1.86 -11.97
C GLY A 324 -31.40 -2.20 -10.50
N VAL A 325 -30.28 -2.84 -10.16
CA VAL A 325 -29.95 -3.24 -8.80
C VAL A 325 -28.53 -2.78 -8.49
N THR A 326 -28.32 -2.20 -7.30
CA THR A 326 -26.97 -1.93 -6.80
C THR A 326 -26.57 -3.02 -5.81
N ALA A 327 -25.37 -3.58 -5.96
CA ALA A 327 -24.87 -4.60 -5.07
C ALA A 327 -23.35 -4.49 -4.90
N SER A 328 -22.87 -4.82 -3.71
CA SER A 328 -21.44 -4.92 -3.37
C SER A 328 -20.91 -6.36 -3.44
N SER A 329 -21.82 -7.35 -3.36
CA SER A 329 -21.49 -8.78 -3.45
C SER A 329 -22.48 -9.54 -4.31
N LEU A 330 -22.10 -10.75 -4.74
CA LEU A 330 -22.96 -11.66 -5.47
C LEU A 330 -24.18 -12.06 -4.63
N GLN A 331 -23.97 -12.32 -3.33
CA GLN A 331 -25.07 -12.63 -2.40
C GLN A 331 -26.06 -11.47 -2.27
N GLU A 332 -25.57 -10.23 -2.19
CA GLU A 332 -26.43 -9.03 -2.14
C GLU A 332 -27.18 -8.82 -3.46
N LEU A 333 -26.51 -9.05 -4.60
CA LEU A 333 -27.12 -8.99 -5.92
C LEU A 333 -28.26 -10.00 -6.02
N LEU A 334 -28.02 -11.26 -5.65
CA LEU A 334 -29.04 -12.32 -5.66
C LEU A 334 -30.25 -11.95 -4.80
N SER A 335 -30.02 -11.53 -3.56
CA SER A 335 -31.10 -11.13 -2.65
C SER A 335 -31.94 -10.00 -3.23
N LYS A 336 -31.29 -8.90 -3.64
CA LYS A 336 -31.98 -7.72 -4.19
C LYS A 336 -32.69 -8.02 -5.51
N THR A 337 -32.16 -8.96 -6.29
CA THR A 337 -32.77 -9.36 -7.56
C THR A 337 -34.03 -10.18 -7.35
N LEU A 338 -34.02 -11.13 -6.40
CA LEU A 338 -35.21 -11.90 -6.04
C LEU A 338 -36.34 -10.98 -5.56
N ASP A 339 -36.02 -9.98 -4.74
CA ASP A 339 -36.97 -8.98 -4.28
C ASP A 339 -37.46 -8.10 -5.44
N ALA A 340 -36.56 -7.59 -6.28
CA ALA A 340 -36.89 -6.66 -7.37
C ALA A 340 -37.71 -7.31 -8.50
N LEU A 341 -37.54 -8.62 -8.71
CA LEU A 341 -38.26 -9.41 -9.71
C LEU A 341 -39.44 -10.18 -9.12
N VAL A 342 -39.68 -10.10 -7.81
CA VAL A 342 -40.77 -10.78 -7.08
C VAL A 342 -40.76 -12.30 -7.33
N ILE A 343 -39.57 -12.90 -7.25
CA ILE A 343 -39.38 -14.34 -7.45
C ILE A 343 -39.51 -15.06 -6.11
N ALA A 344 -40.50 -15.94 -5.98
CA ALA A 344 -40.76 -16.67 -4.73
C ALA A 344 -39.80 -17.85 -4.49
N SER A 345 -39.10 -18.31 -5.52
CA SER A 345 -38.13 -19.42 -5.43
C SER A 345 -36.84 -18.97 -4.74
N ARG A 346 -36.40 -19.74 -3.72
CA ARG A 346 -35.10 -19.53 -3.04
C ARG A 346 -33.92 -20.20 -3.76
N VAL A 347 -34.19 -20.96 -4.82
CA VAL A 347 -33.16 -21.63 -5.62
C VAL A 347 -33.26 -21.07 -7.04
N VAL A 348 -32.28 -20.25 -7.39
CA VAL A 348 -32.16 -19.61 -8.70
C VAL A 348 -30.71 -19.69 -9.18
N THR A 349 -30.54 -19.64 -10.49
CA THR A 349 -29.22 -19.56 -11.14
C THR A 349 -29.10 -18.18 -11.77
N LEU A 350 -28.00 -17.49 -11.51
CA LEU A 350 -27.67 -16.23 -12.15
C LEU A 350 -26.80 -16.51 -13.36
N VAL A 351 -27.17 -15.96 -14.52
CA VAL A 351 -26.37 -16.06 -15.75
C VAL A 351 -26.16 -14.68 -16.36
N LEU A 352 -25.12 -14.52 -17.17
CA LEU A 352 -24.97 -13.35 -18.02
C LEU A 352 -26.04 -13.38 -19.11
N GLU A 353 -26.68 -12.24 -19.35
CA GLU A 353 -27.71 -12.14 -20.38
C GLU A 353 -27.13 -12.30 -21.80
N GLU A 354 -25.87 -11.90 -22.00
CA GLU A 354 -25.21 -11.86 -23.31
C GLU A 354 -24.99 -13.27 -23.90
N ASP A 355 -24.50 -14.20 -23.10
CA ASP A 355 -24.03 -15.51 -23.55
C ASP A 355 -24.54 -16.69 -22.70
N GLY A 356 -25.27 -16.42 -21.61
CA GLY A 356 -25.78 -17.44 -20.69
C GLY A 356 -24.74 -18.01 -19.73
N THR A 357 -23.54 -17.42 -19.61
CA THR A 357 -22.50 -17.87 -18.69
C THR A 357 -22.97 -17.79 -17.24
N VAL A 358 -22.83 -18.89 -16.48
CA VAL A 358 -23.26 -18.97 -15.07
C VAL A 358 -22.33 -18.15 -14.18
N VAL A 359 -22.93 -17.41 -13.24
CA VAL A 359 -22.22 -16.58 -12.26
C VAL A 359 -22.52 -17.14 -10.87
N ASP A 360 -21.64 -18.01 -10.37
CA ASP A 360 -21.81 -18.77 -9.13
C ASP A 360 -20.72 -18.50 -8.07
N THR A 361 -19.67 -17.76 -8.43
CA THR A 361 -18.56 -17.39 -7.54
C THR A 361 -18.44 -15.88 -7.38
N GLU A 362 -18.05 -15.45 -6.17
CA GLU A 362 -17.87 -14.02 -5.86
C GLU A 362 -16.72 -13.42 -6.68
N GLU A 363 -15.65 -14.19 -6.88
CA GLU A 363 -14.46 -13.79 -7.63
C GLU A 363 -14.81 -13.49 -9.10
N PHE A 364 -15.62 -14.35 -9.73
CA PHE A 364 -16.09 -14.13 -11.10
C PHE A 364 -17.01 -12.90 -11.19
N PHE A 365 -17.91 -12.72 -10.21
CA PHE A 365 -18.78 -11.55 -10.15
C PHE A 365 -18.00 -10.24 -10.03
N GLN A 366 -16.94 -10.21 -9.21
CA GLN A 366 -16.13 -9.00 -9.02
C GLN A 366 -15.35 -8.59 -10.28
N MET A 367 -14.97 -9.56 -11.14
CA MET A 367 -14.32 -9.28 -12.44
C MET A 367 -15.26 -8.66 -13.48
N LEU A 368 -16.58 -8.76 -13.31
CA LEU A 368 -17.54 -8.18 -14.24
C LEU A 368 -17.62 -6.66 -14.08
N GLY A 369 -17.84 -5.95 -15.19
CA GLY A 369 -17.92 -4.49 -15.18
C GLY A 369 -19.22 -3.92 -14.60
N ASP A 370 -19.23 -2.62 -14.35
CA ASP A 370 -20.44 -1.88 -13.98
C ASP A 370 -21.51 -1.98 -15.08
N ASN A 371 -22.77 -2.02 -14.68
CA ASN A 371 -23.94 -2.15 -15.55
C ASN A 371 -24.03 -3.48 -16.33
N THR A 372 -23.25 -4.50 -15.94
CA THR A 372 -23.40 -5.86 -16.48
C THR A 372 -24.85 -6.34 -16.34
N HIS A 373 -25.35 -7.01 -17.37
CA HIS A 373 -26.73 -7.47 -17.45
C HIS A 373 -26.81 -8.96 -17.12
N PHE A 374 -27.56 -9.29 -16.08
CA PHE A 374 -27.78 -10.65 -15.63
C PHE A 374 -29.22 -11.11 -15.89
N MET A 375 -29.38 -12.41 -16.08
CA MET A 375 -30.67 -13.08 -16.12
C MET A 375 -30.76 -14.06 -14.94
N VAL A 376 -31.92 -14.08 -14.28
CA VAL A 376 -32.22 -15.06 -13.24
C VAL A 376 -33.06 -16.18 -13.83
N LEU A 377 -32.62 -17.42 -13.59
CA LEU A 377 -33.28 -18.64 -14.00
C LEU A 377 -33.76 -19.43 -12.78
N GLU A 378 -35.05 -19.75 -12.72
CA GLU A 378 -35.60 -20.67 -11.73
C GLU A 378 -35.40 -22.12 -12.15
N LYS A 379 -35.63 -23.05 -11.21
CA LYS A 379 -35.49 -24.50 -11.44
C LYS A 379 -36.26 -24.95 -12.69
N GLY A 380 -35.54 -25.42 -13.71
CA GLY A 380 -36.09 -25.92 -14.97
C GLY A 380 -36.11 -24.90 -16.12
N GLN A 381 -35.83 -23.63 -15.85
CA GLN A 381 -35.65 -22.61 -16.89
C GLN A 381 -34.23 -22.72 -17.49
N LYS A 382 -34.11 -22.42 -18.78
CA LYS A 382 -32.83 -22.38 -19.49
C LYS A 382 -32.66 -21.00 -20.11
N TRP A 383 -31.41 -20.52 -20.17
CA TRP A 383 -31.10 -19.33 -20.94
C TRP A 383 -31.41 -19.57 -22.42
N THR A 384 -31.96 -18.56 -23.08
CA THR A 384 -32.25 -18.58 -24.52
C THR A 384 -31.69 -17.31 -25.14
N PRO A 385 -31.02 -17.38 -26.31
CA PRO A 385 -30.57 -16.18 -27.01
C PRO A 385 -31.76 -15.28 -27.35
N ALA A 386 -31.59 -13.96 -27.23
CA ALA A 386 -32.62 -13.04 -27.69
C ALA A 386 -32.79 -13.18 -29.22
N GLY A 387 -34.04 -13.32 -29.69
CA GLY A 387 -34.36 -13.48 -31.11
C GLY A 387 -33.77 -12.38 -32.00
N THR A 388 -33.40 -12.77 -33.22
CA THR A 388 -32.69 -12.03 -34.28
C THR A 388 -32.87 -10.51 -34.22
N TYR A 389 -31.86 -9.82 -33.68
CA TYR A 389 -31.69 -8.40 -33.90
C TYR A 389 -30.90 -8.20 -35.18
N ILE A 390 -31.56 -7.71 -36.23
CA ILE A 390 -30.89 -7.09 -37.37
C ILE A 390 -30.01 -5.98 -36.80
N PRO A 391 -28.69 -5.93 -37.06
CA PRO A 391 -27.87 -4.84 -36.56
C PRO A 391 -28.42 -3.56 -37.18
N ALA A 392 -28.97 -2.68 -36.35
CA ALA A 392 -29.23 -1.31 -36.75
C ALA A 392 -27.90 -0.76 -37.32
N PRO A 393 -27.92 -0.06 -38.46
CA PRO A 393 -26.68 0.43 -39.07
C PRO A 393 -25.91 1.20 -38.01
N GLN A 394 -24.70 0.71 -37.71
CA GLN A 394 -23.80 1.39 -36.81
C GLN A 394 -23.63 2.81 -37.35
N LYS A 395 -24.19 3.80 -36.62
CA LYS A 395 -23.74 5.17 -36.80
C LYS A 395 -22.24 5.13 -36.57
N PRO A 396 -21.41 5.67 -37.48
CA PRO A 396 -19.97 5.61 -37.33
C PRO A 396 -19.64 6.13 -35.92
N LYS A 397 -18.92 5.31 -35.14
CA LYS A 397 -18.32 5.77 -33.88
C LYS A 397 -17.48 6.99 -34.26
N ARG A 398 -17.99 8.19 -33.97
CA ARG A 398 -17.14 9.37 -33.98
C ARG A 398 -16.09 9.08 -32.93
N SER A 399 -14.85 8.89 -33.38
CA SER A 399 -13.68 8.83 -32.51
C SER A 399 -13.63 10.14 -31.73
N GLY A 400 -14.20 10.14 -30.54
CA GLY A 400 -14.09 11.25 -29.61
C GLY A 400 -12.62 11.34 -29.24
N ILE A 401 -11.93 12.33 -29.77
CA ILE A 401 -10.49 12.58 -29.50
C ILE A 401 -10.26 12.70 -27.98
N ALA A 402 -11.26 13.18 -27.24
CA ALA A 402 -11.30 13.17 -25.78
C ALA A 402 -12.74 13.12 -25.24
N ARG A 403 -12.95 12.41 -24.11
CA ARG A 403 -14.17 12.43 -23.29
C ARG A 403 -13.88 13.13 -21.97
N VAL A 404 -14.50 14.29 -21.73
CA VAL A 404 -14.36 15.04 -20.48
C VAL A 404 -15.64 14.88 -19.66
N THR A 405 -15.51 14.45 -18.41
CA THR A 405 -16.61 14.30 -17.44
C THR A 405 -16.42 15.24 -16.26
N PHE A 406 -17.55 15.76 -15.77
CA PHE A 406 -17.62 16.73 -14.67
C PHE A 406 -18.51 16.16 -13.58
N ASP A 407 -17.92 15.79 -12.46
CA ASP A 407 -18.65 15.16 -11.35
C ASP A 407 -18.63 16.08 -10.13
N LEU A 408 -19.80 16.57 -9.73
CA LEU A 408 -19.96 17.42 -8.55
C LEU A 408 -20.39 16.57 -7.35
N TYR A 409 -19.57 16.53 -6.30
CA TYR A 409 -19.85 15.72 -5.12
C TYR A 409 -19.52 16.48 -3.82
N LYS A 410 -20.08 15.99 -2.71
CA LYS A 410 -19.95 16.61 -1.39
C LYS A 410 -18.99 15.80 -0.53
N LEU A 411 -17.97 16.45 0.04
CA LEU A 411 -17.04 15.82 0.98
C LEU A 411 -17.66 15.58 2.37
N ASN A 412 -18.66 16.37 2.73
CA ASN A 412 -19.41 16.23 3.97
C ASN A 412 -20.91 16.47 3.69
N PRO A 413 -21.85 15.65 4.19
CA PRO A 413 -23.28 15.82 3.94
C PRO A 413 -23.84 17.19 4.37
N LYS A 414 -23.17 17.89 5.30
CA LYS A 414 -23.54 19.25 5.73
C LYS A 414 -23.06 20.36 4.78
N ASP A 415 -22.25 20.05 3.77
CA ASP A 415 -21.75 21.04 2.82
C ASP A 415 -22.75 21.34 1.69
N VAL A 416 -22.87 22.62 1.33
CA VAL A 416 -23.74 23.07 0.23
C VAL A 416 -23.11 22.73 -1.13
N ILE A 417 -21.80 22.94 -1.28
CA ILE A 417 -20.98 22.59 -2.46
C ILE A 417 -19.65 22.01 -1.95
N GLY A 418 -19.24 20.83 -2.45
CA GLY A 418 -18.02 20.14 -2.02
C GLY A 418 -16.85 20.32 -2.99
N CYS A 419 -16.74 19.42 -3.97
CA CYS A 419 -15.68 19.41 -4.98
C CYS A 419 -16.27 19.11 -6.36
N LEU A 420 -15.65 19.69 -7.39
CA LEU A 420 -15.91 19.35 -8.78
C LEU A 420 -14.70 18.55 -9.30
N ASN A 421 -14.91 17.26 -9.57
CA ASN A 421 -13.93 16.47 -10.31
C ASN A 421 -14.07 16.79 -11.79
N VAL A 422 -12.96 17.10 -12.44
CA VAL A 422 -12.87 17.19 -13.90
C VAL A 422 -11.99 16.06 -14.37
N LYS A 423 -12.54 15.10 -15.11
CA LYS A 423 -11.82 13.95 -15.64
C LYS A 423 -11.83 13.99 -17.16
N ALA A 424 -10.66 14.14 -17.77
CA ALA A 424 -10.46 14.05 -19.21
C ALA A 424 -9.87 12.69 -19.57
N THR A 425 -10.53 11.97 -20.48
CA THR A 425 -10.08 10.68 -21.00
C THR A 425 -9.78 10.81 -22.48
N MET A 426 -8.51 10.69 -22.86
CA MET A 426 -8.03 10.80 -24.24
C MET A 426 -7.91 9.39 -24.83
N TYR A 427 -8.43 9.20 -26.04
CA TYR A 427 -8.37 7.93 -26.79
C TYR A 427 -8.86 6.69 -26.02
N GLU A 428 -9.73 6.88 -25.02
CA GLU A 428 -10.24 5.82 -24.13
C GLU A 428 -9.17 5.04 -23.32
N MET A 429 -7.89 5.42 -23.41
CA MET A 429 -6.77 4.73 -22.74
C MET A 429 -6.10 5.56 -21.64
N TYR A 430 -6.07 6.88 -21.78
CA TYR A 430 -5.36 7.77 -20.84
C TYR A 430 -6.34 8.71 -20.17
N SER A 431 -6.50 8.57 -18.84
CA SER A 431 -7.38 9.46 -18.07
C SER A 431 -6.60 10.29 -17.06
N VAL A 432 -6.82 11.61 -17.08
CA VAL A 432 -6.34 12.55 -16.08
C VAL A 432 -7.54 13.13 -15.36
N SER A 433 -7.55 13.08 -14.04
CA SER A 433 -8.60 13.68 -13.21
C SER A 433 -8.02 14.71 -12.26
N TYR A 434 -8.72 15.82 -12.08
CA TYR A 434 -8.34 16.88 -11.17
C TYR A 434 -9.53 17.34 -10.33
N ASP A 435 -9.35 17.41 -9.02
CA ASP A 435 -10.39 17.85 -8.08
C ASP A 435 -10.26 19.34 -7.77
N ILE A 436 -11.22 20.12 -8.27
CA ILE A 436 -11.33 21.53 -7.93
C ILE A 436 -12.10 21.64 -6.61
N ARG A 437 -11.37 21.96 -5.54
CA ARG A 437 -11.96 22.27 -4.24
C ARG A 437 -12.63 23.64 -4.31
N CYS A 438 -13.97 23.69 -4.26
CA CYS A 438 -14.78 24.92 -4.37
C CYS A 438 -14.73 25.81 -3.10
N THR A 439 -13.57 25.91 -2.45
CA THR A 439 -13.36 26.69 -1.21
C THR A 439 -13.53 28.19 -1.46
N GLY A 440 -13.08 28.70 -2.61
CA GLY A 440 -13.27 30.10 -3.02
C GLY A 440 -14.73 30.49 -3.25
N LEU A 441 -15.50 29.62 -3.92
CA LEU A 441 -16.94 29.83 -4.13
C LEU A 441 -17.71 29.83 -2.80
N LYS A 442 -17.32 28.96 -1.86
CA LYS A 442 -17.84 28.90 -0.49
C LYS A 442 -17.52 30.18 0.31
N ALA A 443 -16.33 30.75 0.14
CA ALA A 443 -15.95 32.01 0.77
C ALA A 443 -16.76 33.20 0.22
N LEU A 444 -16.92 33.28 -1.11
CA LEU A 444 -17.74 34.31 -1.77
C LEU A 444 -19.21 34.23 -1.34
N LEU A 445 -19.80 33.02 -1.35
CA LEU A 445 -21.19 32.83 -0.93
C LEU A 445 -21.41 33.23 0.53
N ARG A 446 -20.47 32.86 1.43
CA ARG A 446 -20.51 33.31 2.84
C ARG A 446 -20.38 34.82 2.97
N SER A 447 -19.54 35.45 2.16
CA SER A 447 -19.37 36.91 2.16
C SER A 447 -20.65 37.61 1.68
N LEU A 448 -21.27 37.11 0.62
CA LEU A 448 -22.53 37.62 0.09
C LEU A 448 -23.68 37.46 1.09
N LEU A 449 -23.80 36.29 1.72
CA LEU A 449 -24.81 36.03 2.76
C LEU A 449 -24.64 36.95 3.98
N ARG A 450 -23.39 37.20 4.40
CA ARG A 450 -23.10 38.17 5.47
C ARG A 450 -23.49 39.59 5.07
N PHE A 451 -23.17 40.00 3.84
CA PHE A 451 -23.56 41.31 3.32
C PHE A 451 -25.08 41.49 3.30
N LEU A 452 -25.81 40.52 2.71
CA LEU A 452 -27.27 40.54 2.65
C LEU A 452 -27.92 40.60 4.04
N SER A 453 -27.42 39.80 4.97
CA SER A 453 -27.86 39.82 6.37
C SER A 453 -27.64 41.19 7.02
N HIS A 454 -26.50 41.83 6.74
CA HIS A 454 -26.18 43.12 7.33
C HIS A 454 -27.06 44.24 6.74
N THR A 455 -27.28 44.25 5.43
CA THR A 455 -28.23 45.17 4.78
C THR A 455 -29.65 44.98 5.31
N ALA A 456 -30.12 43.75 5.50
CA ALA A 456 -31.44 43.49 6.06
C ALA A 456 -31.59 44.04 7.49
N GLN A 457 -30.55 43.90 8.33
CA GLN A 457 -30.54 44.47 9.68
C GLN A 457 -30.58 46.00 9.66
N VAL A 458 -29.77 46.65 8.81
CA VAL A 458 -29.76 48.11 8.68
C VAL A 458 -31.10 48.64 8.18
N THR A 459 -31.67 48.00 7.16
CA THR A 459 -33.01 48.37 6.65
C THR A 459 -34.07 48.20 7.73
N GLY A 460 -34.01 47.11 8.52
CA GLY A 460 -34.91 46.89 9.65
C GLY A 460 -34.80 47.98 10.71
N GLN A 461 -33.58 48.39 11.08
CA GLN A 461 -33.36 49.49 12.03
C GLN A 461 -33.86 50.83 11.48
N CYS A 462 -33.64 51.12 10.19
CA CYS A 462 -34.16 52.32 9.54
C CYS A 462 -35.69 52.34 9.55
N LEU A 463 -36.35 51.22 9.26
CA LEU A 463 -37.81 51.11 9.28
C LEU A 463 -38.38 51.34 10.68
N ILE A 464 -37.74 50.77 11.72
CA ILE A 464 -38.16 50.98 13.12
C ILE A 464 -37.95 52.44 13.53
N TYR A 465 -36.82 53.05 13.15
CA TYR A 465 -36.53 54.46 13.43
C TYR A 465 -37.52 55.39 12.73
N MET A 466 -37.79 55.16 11.45
CA MET A 466 -38.78 55.94 10.70
C MET A 466 -40.20 55.74 11.25
N GLY A 467 -40.56 54.52 11.65
CA GLY A 467 -41.84 54.24 12.29
C GLY A 467 -42.01 54.95 13.63
N THR A 468 -40.99 54.93 14.48
CA THR A 468 -41.00 55.65 15.77
C THR A 468 -40.97 57.16 15.61
N TYR A 469 -40.27 57.69 14.60
CA TYR A 469 -40.29 59.10 14.24
C TYR A 469 -41.69 59.55 13.77
N MET A 470 -42.32 58.78 12.88
CA MET A 470 -43.69 59.06 12.41
C MET A 470 -44.71 59.02 13.54
N LEU A 471 -44.59 58.07 14.47
CA LEU A 471 -45.46 58.00 15.65
C LEU A 471 -45.30 59.22 16.57
N ARG A 472 -44.07 59.73 16.76
CA ARG A 472 -43.84 60.96 17.52
C ARG A 472 -44.40 62.19 16.82
N MET A 473 -44.18 62.32 15.52
CA MET A 473 -44.75 63.42 14.72
C MET A 473 -46.28 63.41 14.73
N LEU A 474 -46.91 62.23 14.70
CA LEU A 474 -48.37 62.09 14.79
C LEU A 474 -48.90 62.42 16.20
N ALA A 475 -48.20 62.00 17.25
CA ALA A 475 -48.53 62.36 18.63
C ALA A 475 -48.44 63.88 18.87
N ASP A 476 -47.42 64.54 18.32
CA ASP A 476 -47.27 66.00 18.41
C ASP A 476 -48.37 66.75 17.63
N THR A 477 -48.92 66.17 16.55
CA THR A 477 -50.09 66.74 15.86
C THR A 477 -51.42 66.53 16.60
N GLU A 478 -51.57 65.46 17.39
CA GLU A 478 -52.75 65.25 18.23
C GLU A 478 -52.76 66.18 19.46
N GLU A 479 -51.61 66.49 20.06
CA GLU A 479 -51.51 67.46 21.17
C GLU A 479 -51.82 68.89 20.75
N GLN A 480 -51.65 69.26 19.47
CA GLN A 480 -52.03 70.58 18.95
C GLN A 480 -53.53 70.71 18.58
N ALA A 481 -54.30 69.62 18.61
CA ALA A 481 -55.69 69.60 18.12
C ALA A 481 -56.78 69.64 19.22
N VAL A 482 -56.43 69.95 20.49
CA VAL A 482 -57.43 70.08 21.57
C VAL A 482 -57.49 71.51 22.12
N PRO A 483 -58.43 72.36 21.66
CA PRO A 483 -58.78 73.58 22.36
C PRO A 483 -59.84 73.30 23.45
N GLY A 484 -59.42 73.44 24.71
CA GLY A 484 -60.25 73.95 25.79
C GLY A 484 -61.22 72.99 26.49
N VAL A 485 -60.83 72.50 27.67
CA VAL A 485 -61.76 72.38 28.81
C VAL A 485 -61.02 72.75 30.11
N CYS A 486 -61.57 73.73 30.81
CA CYS A 486 -61.10 74.31 32.06
C CYS A 486 -61.40 73.39 33.26
N PRO A 487 -60.47 73.14 34.21
CA PRO A 487 -60.80 72.46 35.45
C PRO A 487 -61.12 73.49 36.56
N ARG A 488 -62.37 73.44 37.04
CA ARG A 488 -62.79 74.05 38.31
C ARG A 488 -62.17 73.31 39.50
N ARG A 489 -61.72 74.10 40.47
CA ARG A 489 -61.24 73.72 41.81
C ARG A 489 -62.29 73.01 42.68
N GLY A 490 -61.80 72.11 43.54
CA GLY A 490 -62.37 71.67 44.83
C GLY A 490 -61.62 70.40 45.29
N LEU A 491 -60.72 70.41 46.30
CA LEU A 491 -61.00 70.23 47.75
C LEU A 491 -62.04 69.12 47.99
N THR A 492 -61.85 68.04 48.77
CA THR A 492 -61.05 67.78 49.99
C THR A 492 -61.19 66.31 50.40
N SER A 493 -60.16 65.80 51.10
CA SER A 493 -60.15 64.82 52.23
C SER A 493 -61.07 63.58 52.26
N GLY A 494 -60.47 62.43 52.59
CA GLY A 494 -61.15 61.23 53.09
C GLY A 494 -60.31 59.99 52.89
#